data_AF-A0A944Z3V3-F1
#
_entry.id   AF-A0A944Z3V3-F1
#
_cell.length_a   1.000
_cell.length_b   1.000
_cell.length_c   1.000
_cell.angle_alpha   90.00
_cell.angle_beta   90.00
_cell.angle_gamma   90.00
#
_symmetry.space_group_name_H-M   'P 1'
#
loop_
_entity.id
_entity.type
_entity.pdbx_description
1 polymer ?
#
loop_
_entity_poly.entity_id
_entity_poly.type
_entity_poly.pdbx_seq_one_letter_code
_entity_poly.pdbx_strand_id
1 'polypeptide(L)'
;MSRKLIFRSTFIAIVFSVIFNLYLNLEINSISSELNQLNLEIIELEREKQTTHVLYIENYSIQNIDLLSKNNAYTRLDIQQTSRDLFAPYKSMSENREATTVLGFGK
;
A
#
# COMPACT_ATOMS: atom_id res chain seq x y z
N MET A 1 -55.20 31.04 15.51
CA MET A 1 -54.09 30.66 16.41
C MET A 1 -53.62 31.90 17.17
N SER A 2 -53.54 31.85 18.50
CA SER A 2 -53.18 33.03 19.33
C SER A 2 -51.79 33.55 18.97
N ARG A 3 -51.64 34.88 18.76
CA ARG A 3 -50.33 35.52 18.48
C ARG A 3 -49.25 35.16 19.51
N LYS A 4 -49.65 34.89 20.76
CA LYS A 4 -48.76 34.44 21.84
C LYS A 4 -48.20 33.03 21.60
N LEU A 5 -48.97 32.14 20.98
CA LEU A 5 -48.50 30.79 20.65
C LEU A 5 -47.46 30.83 19.52
N ILE A 6 -47.70 31.67 18.51
CA ILE A 6 -46.77 31.85 17.38
C ILE A 6 -45.44 32.42 17.89
N PHE A 7 -45.47 33.44 18.75
CA PHE A 7 -44.26 34.02 19.34
C PHE A 7 -43.48 33.00 20.18
N ARG A 8 -44.17 32.16 20.96
CA ARG A 8 -43.53 31.10 21.76
C ARG A 8 -42.89 30.04 20.86
N SER A 9 -43.56 29.61 19.78
CA SER A 9 -43.00 28.62 18.87
C SER A 9 -41.80 29.15 18.10
N THR A 10 -41.83 30.41 17.64
CA THR A 10 -40.70 31.03 16.95
C THR A 10 -39.50 31.21 17.89
N PHE A 11 -39.75 31.60 19.14
CA PHE A 11 -38.68 31.71 20.15
C PHE A 11 -38.01 30.37 20.42
N ILE A 12 -38.79 29.29 20.62
CA ILE A 12 -38.26 27.94 20.82
C ILE A 12 -37.47 27.48 19.59
N ALA A 13 -37.96 27.75 18.38
CA ALA A 13 -37.27 27.38 17.15
C ALA A 13 -35.91 28.09 17.01
N ILE A 14 -35.84 29.37 17.36
CA ILE A 14 -34.58 30.14 17.34
C ILE A 14 -33.59 29.57 18.36
N VAL A 15 -34.04 29.33 19.60
CA VAL A 15 -33.19 28.75 20.65
C VAL A 15 -32.69 27.37 20.23
N PHE A 16 -33.56 26.52 19.69
CA PHE A 16 -33.19 25.21 19.19
C PHE A 16 -32.17 25.30 18.04
N SER A 17 -32.36 26.23 17.10
CA SER A 17 -31.42 26.45 15.99
C SER A 17 -30.03 26.83 16.49
N VAL A 18 -29.93 27.71 17.49
CA VAL A 18 -28.64 28.10 18.07
C VAL A 18 -27.97 26.93 18.80
N ILE A 19 -28.72 26.21 19.64
CA ILE A 19 -28.19 25.05 20.38
C ILE A 19 -27.74 23.94 19.42
N PHE A 20 -28.54 23.66 18.40
CA PHE A 20 -28.23 22.62 17.43
C PHE A 20 -26.99 22.97 16.60
N ASN A 21 -26.84 24.23 16.17
CA ASN A 21 -25.62 24.68 15.51
C ASN A 21 -24.40 24.56 16.41
N LEU A 22 -24.51 24.92 17.69
CA LEU A 22 -23.40 24.77 18.63
C LEU A 22 -23.01 23.31 18.81
N TYR A 23 -23.99 22.42 18.98
CA TYR A 23 -23.79 20.98 19.09
C TYR A 23 -23.06 20.42 17.87
N LEU A 24 -23.55 20.74 16.66
CA LEU A 24 -22.92 20.28 15.42
C LEU A 24 -21.49 20.79 15.27
N ASN A 25 -21.21 22.05 15.63
CA ASN A 25 -19.85 22.59 15.55
C ASN A 25 -18.89 21.86 16.50
N LEU A 26 -19.32 21.51 17.71
CA LEU A 26 -18.51 20.74 18.64
C LEU A 26 -18.25 19.32 18.11
N GLU A 27 -19.27 18.66 17.59
CA GLU A 27 -19.16 17.33 17.01
C GLU A 27 -18.22 17.31 15.80
N ILE A 28 -18.36 18.27 14.89
CA ILE A 28 -17.48 18.43 13.72
C ILE A 28 -16.03 18.63 14.17
N ASN A 29 -15.78 19.46 15.19
CA ASN A 29 -14.43 19.68 15.70
C ASN A 29 -13.83 18.41 16.33
N SER A 30 -14.64 17.63 17.07
CA SER A 30 -14.20 16.35 17.64
C SER A 30 -13.80 15.38 16.53
N ILE A 31 -14.69 15.16 15.57
CA ILE A 31 -14.46 14.27 14.43
C ILE A 31 -13.25 14.73 13.61
N SER A 32 -13.10 16.05 13.37
CA SER A 32 -11.95 16.60 12.66
C SER A 32 -10.63 16.36 13.39
N SER A 33 -10.64 16.40 14.73
CA SER A 33 -9.46 16.10 15.53
C SER A 33 -9.08 14.62 15.45
N GLU A 34 -10.07 13.72 15.55
CA GLU A 34 -9.87 12.27 15.42
C GLU A 34 -9.35 11.91 14.01
N LEU A 35 -9.92 12.50 12.96
CA LEU A 35 -9.44 12.32 11.59
C LEU A 35 -8.00 12.80 11.41
N ASN A 36 -7.63 13.91 12.05
CA ASN A 36 -6.25 14.40 11.99
C ASN A 36 -5.28 13.46 12.69
N GLN A 37 -5.66 12.88 13.84
CA GLN A 37 -4.85 11.87 14.52
C GLN A 37 -4.66 10.62 13.67
N LEU A 38 -5.74 10.10 13.08
CA LEU A 38 -5.69 8.95 12.18
C LEU A 38 -4.80 9.20 10.96
N ASN A 39 -4.86 10.40 10.37
CA ASN A 39 -3.99 10.75 9.25
C ASN A 39 -2.51 10.76 9.63
N LEU A 40 -2.17 11.24 10.84
CA LEU A 40 -0.78 11.20 11.32
C LEU A 40 -0.30 9.76 11.52
N GLU A 41 -1.14 8.90 12.10
CA GLU A 41 -0.84 7.47 12.27
C GLU A 41 -0.62 6.77 10.92
N ILE A 42 -1.47 7.04 9.93
CA ILE A 42 -1.31 6.50 8.56
C ILE A 42 0.03 6.94 7.95
N ILE A 43 0.40 8.21 8.09
CA ILE A 43 1.67 8.73 7.58
C ILE A 43 2.86 8.05 8.28
N GLU A 44 2.78 7.85 9.59
CA GLU A 44 3.82 7.16 10.35
C GLU A 44 3.99 5.70 9.90
N LEU A 45 2.89 4.97 9.76
CA LEU A 45 2.90 3.58 9.27
C LEU A 45 3.44 3.48 7.85
N GLU A 46 3.11 4.43 6.96
CA GLU A 46 3.65 4.46 5.61
C GLU A 46 5.17 4.70 5.61
N ARG A 47 5.65 5.60 6.48
CA ARG A 47 7.08 5.83 6.68
C ARG A 47 7.78 4.57 7.18
N GLU A 48 7.25 3.90 8.20
CA GLU A 48 7.82 2.65 8.74
C GLU A 48 7.87 1.53 7.71
N LYS A 49 6.80 1.39 6.91
CA LYS A 49 6.75 0.44 5.80
C LYS A 49 7.86 0.72 4.78
N GLN A 50 8.05 1.98 4.40
CA GLN A 50 9.11 2.36 3.46
C GLN A 50 10.50 2.09 4.05
N THR A 51 10.75 2.44 5.31
CA THR A 51 12.01 2.16 6.00
C THR A 51 12.30 0.67 6.07
N THR A 52 11.29 -0.14 6.40
CA THR A 52 11.42 -1.61 6.46
C THR A 52 11.73 -2.20 5.09
N HIS A 53 11.06 -1.69 4.04
CA HIS A 53 11.31 -2.12 2.67
C HIS A 53 12.73 -1.76 2.20
N VAL A 54 13.22 -0.56 2.52
CA VAL A 54 14.61 -0.15 2.25
C VAL A 54 15.58 -1.08 2.98
N LEU A 55 15.37 -1.34 4.27
CA LEU A 55 16.21 -2.25 5.05
C LEU A 55 16.21 -3.68 4.48
N TYR A 56 15.05 -4.15 4.00
CA TYR A 56 14.95 -5.45 3.33
C TYR A 56 15.76 -5.47 2.03
N ILE A 57 15.65 -4.44 1.19
CA ILE A 57 16.46 -4.33 -0.03
C ILE A 57 17.94 -4.26 0.30
N GLU A 58 18.33 -3.47 1.29
CA GLU A 58 19.72 -3.40 1.74
C GLU A 58 20.20 -4.78 2.16
N ASN A 59 19.50 -5.51 3.03
CA ASN A 59 19.99 -6.80 3.50
C ASN A 59 19.95 -7.93 2.45
N TYR A 60 18.94 -7.94 1.57
CA TYR A 60 18.64 -9.10 0.71
C TYR A 60 18.70 -8.80 -0.80
N SER A 61 19.18 -7.63 -1.21
CA SER A 61 19.46 -7.40 -2.64
C SER A 61 20.55 -8.35 -3.14
N ILE A 62 20.48 -8.69 -4.43
CA ILE A 62 21.42 -9.63 -5.08
C ILE A 62 22.88 -9.17 -4.90
N GLN A 63 23.14 -7.86 -4.92
CA GLN A 63 24.47 -7.29 -4.67
C GLN A 63 24.94 -7.56 -3.24
N ASN A 64 24.05 -7.46 -2.25
CA ASN A 64 24.39 -7.73 -0.85
C ASN A 64 24.39 -9.22 -0.50
N ILE A 65 23.63 -10.06 -1.20
CA ILE A 65 23.76 -11.54 -1.09
C ILE A 65 25.14 -12.00 -1.57
N ASP A 66 25.69 -11.39 -2.63
CA ASP A 66 27.06 -11.68 -3.07
C ASP A 66 28.09 -11.28 -2.00
N LEU A 67 27.93 -10.11 -1.36
CA LEU A 67 28.76 -9.66 -0.24
C LEU A 67 28.60 -10.53 1.02
N LEU A 68 27.36 -10.92 1.37
CA LEU A 68 27.06 -11.84 2.47
C LEU A 68 27.67 -13.23 2.22
N SER A 69 27.66 -13.70 0.97
CA SER A 69 28.29 -14.97 0.61
C SER A 69 29.80 -14.92 0.81
N LYS A 70 30.44 -13.80 0.42
CA LYS A 70 31.88 -13.58 0.62
C LYS A 70 32.25 -13.46 2.09
N ASN A 71 31.46 -12.74 2.89
CA ASN A 71 31.71 -12.59 4.34
C ASN A 71 31.54 -13.89 5.12
N ASN A 72 30.60 -14.77 4.72
CA ASN A 72 30.34 -16.04 5.40
C ASN A 72 31.01 -17.25 4.74
N ALA A 73 31.95 -17.01 3.82
CA ALA A 73 32.68 -18.04 3.06
C ALA A 73 31.78 -19.03 2.29
N TYR A 74 30.59 -18.59 1.86
CA TYR A 74 29.74 -19.39 0.99
C TYR A 74 30.24 -19.29 -0.45
N THR A 75 30.55 -20.44 -1.05
CA THR A 75 30.90 -20.53 -2.46
C THR A 75 29.63 -20.49 -3.31
N ARG A 76 29.60 -19.57 -4.28
CA ARG A 76 28.56 -19.58 -5.32
C ARG A 76 28.63 -20.90 -6.07
N LEU A 77 27.59 -21.73 -5.92
CA LEU A 77 27.46 -22.95 -6.71
C LEU A 77 27.26 -22.54 -8.17
N ASP A 78 28.20 -22.97 -9.01
CA ASP A 78 28.11 -22.74 -10.44
C ASP A 78 26.95 -23.57 -10.96
N ILE A 79 25.83 -22.91 -11.28
CA ILE A 79 24.70 -23.58 -11.90
C ILE A 79 25.14 -23.84 -13.33
N GLN A 80 25.78 -24.99 -13.54
CA GLN A 80 25.94 -25.54 -14.87
C GLN A 80 24.52 -25.72 -15.38
N GLN A 81 24.06 -24.80 -16.24
CA GLN A 81 22.93 -25.02 -17.11
C GLN A 81 23.33 -26.15 -18.05
N THR A 82 23.32 -27.36 -17.52
CA THR A 82 23.22 -28.55 -18.35
C THR A 82 21.87 -28.37 -19.02
N SER A 83 21.89 -27.93 -20.28
CA SER A 83 20.79 -28.09 -21.21
C SER A 83 20.56 -29.59 -21.42
N ARG A 84 20.12 -30.27 -20.36
CA ARG A 84 19.27 -31.44 -20.56
C ARG A 84 18.03 -30.81 -21.12
N ASP A 85 17.69 -31.19 -22.34
CA ASP A 85 16.36 -30.98 -22.91
C ASP A 85 15.34 -31.50 -21.89
N LEU A 86 14.99 -30.65 -20.93
CA LEU A 86 13.88 -30.86 -20.01
C LEU A 86 12.66 -30.63 -20.89
N PHE A 87 12.30 -31.69 -21.61
CA PHE A 87 10.96 -31.84 -22.14
C PHE A 87 10.02 -31.67 -20.94
N ALA A 88 9.36 -30.51 -20.87
CA ALA A 88 8.28 -30.32 -19.92
C ALA A 88 7.26 -31.44 -20.18
N PRO A 89 6.98 -32.32 -19.21
CA PRO A 89 6.27 -33.58 -19.45
C PRO A 89 4.82 -33.42 -19.94
N TYR A 90 4.35 -32.18 -20.13
CA TYR A 90 2.97 -31.85 -20.48
C TYR A 90 2.83 -30.95 -21.72
N LYS A 91 3.92 -30.56 -22.39
CA LYS A 91 3.79 -29.75 -23.61
C LYS A 91 3.55 -30.69 -24.79
N SER A 92 2.28 -30.95 -25.07
CA SER A 92 1.86 -31.67 -26.27
C SER A 92 2.50 -31.02 -27.50
N MET A 93 3.28 -31.80 -28.24
CA MET A 93 3.84 -31.41 -29.53
C MET A 93 2.70 -31.30 -30.55
N SER A 94 2.03 -30.15 -30.56
CA SER A 94 1.12 -29.74 -31.63
C SER A 94 1.73 -28.52 -32.32
N GLU A 95 2.23 -28.77 -33.53
CA GLU A 95 2.22 -27.89 -34.70
C GLU A 95 2.42 -26.39 -34.46
N ASN A 96 3.60 -25.90 -34.78
CA ASN A 96 3.88 -25.22 -36.05
C ASN A 96 5.27 -24.58 -35.95
N ARG A 97 6.17 -24.95 -36.87
CA ARG A 97 7.52 -24.41 -36.96
C ARG A 97 7.45 -23.02 -37.57
N GLU A 98 7.12 -22.02 -36.77
CA GLU A 98 7.44 -20.64 -37.11
C GLU A 98 8.62 -20.20 -36.24
N ALA A 99 9.71 -19.89 -36.93
CA ALA A 99 10.97 -19.46 -36.35
C ALA A 99 10.75 -18.19 -35.52
N THR A 100 10.66 -18.34 -34.21
CA THR A 100 10.74 -17.23 -33.27
C THR A 100 12.20 -16.82 -33.18
N THR A 101 12.56 -15.77 -33.93
CA THR A 101 13.83 -15.07 -33.78
C THR A 101 13.97 -14.61 -32.34
N VAL A 102 14.84 -15.28 -31.59
CA VAL A 102 15.31 -14.79 -30.29
C VAL A 102 16.24 -13.62 -30.60
N LEU A 103 15.78 -12.40 -30.31
CA LEU A 103 16.63 -11.21 -30.29
C LEU A 103 17.62 -11.37 -29.13
N GLY A 104 18.77 -11.96 -29.44
CA GLY A 104 19.93 -11.97 -28.56
C GLY A 104 20.45 -10.55 -28.40
N PHE A 105 20.49 -10.06 -27.16
CA PHE A 105 21.37 -8.96 -26.81
C PHE A 105 22.81 -9.47 -26.92
N GLY A 106 23.45 -9.15 -28.04
CA GLY A 106 24.90 -9.28 -28.22
C GLY A 106 25.64 -8.19 -27.45
N LYS A 107 26.93 -8.45 -27.20
CA LYS A 107 27.92 -7.57 -26.53
C LYS A 107 27.87 -6.11 -26.97
#